data_AF-A0A525IUE9-F1
#
_entry.id   AF-A0A525IUE9-F1
#
_cell.length_a   1.000
_cell.length_b   1.000
_cell.length_c   1.000
_cell.angle_alpha   90.00
_cell.angle_beta   90.00
_cell.angle_gamma   90.00
#
_symmetry.space_group_name_H-M   'P 1'
#
loop_
_entity.id
_entity.type
_entity.pdbx_description
1 polymer ?
#
loop_
_entity_poly.entity_id
_entity_poly.type
_entity_poly.pdbx_seq_one_letter_code
_entity_poly.pdbx_strand_id
1 'polypeptide(L)'
;MSSASFLPAASRARRRRPSLRRLAAWLAASASDHKAAPWLVIGFATAHAVLWTFILINLKAAQDVHMDVAEAFAWGQKFQLGYGKHPPLAGWVAGLWFRMFPVADWAAYALAMATLGCGLVICWLIALRVVDYRRAFFVVVLLALYPIFNFKGFKYNPD
;
A
#
# COMPACT_ATOMS: atom_id res chain seq x y z
N MET A 1 -19.98 -17.51 66.86
CA MET A 1 -18.92 -18.02 65.97
C MET A 1 -19.34 -17.80 64.53
N SER A 2 -18.41 -17.23 63.74
CA SER A 2 -18.41 -16.98 62.29
C SER A 2 -19.26 -17.96 61.47
N SER A 3 -19.95 -17.54 60.41
CA SER A 3 -19.31 -17.46 59.09
C SER A 3 -20.11 -16.58 58.11
N ALA A 4 -19.56 -15.41 57.77
CA ALA A 4 -19.97 -14.65 56.60
C ALA A 4 -19.35 -15.29 55.34
N SER A 5 -20.18 -15.95 54.53
CA SER A 5 -19.77 -16.48 53.22
C SER A 5 -19.72 -15.33 52.21
N PHE A 6 -18.53 -14.78 51.96
CA PHE A 6 -18.29 -13.88 50.83
C PHE A 6 -18.17 -14.71 49.55
N LEU A 7 -19.21 -14.70 48.71
CA LEU A 7 -19.09 -15.17 47.33
C LEU A 7 -18.20 -14.19 46.56
N PRO A 8 -17.15 -14.65 45.85
CA PRO A 8 -16.36 -13.76 45.03
C PRO A 8 -17.23 -13.32 43.84
N ALA A 9 -17.47 -12.02 43.73
CA ALA A 9 -17.97 -11.42 42.50
C ALA A 9 -16.92 -11.67 41.41
N ALA A 10 -17.09 -12.77 40.67
CA ALA A 10 -16.31 -13.05 39.48
C ALA A 10 -16.66 -11.96 38.47
N SER A 11 -15.87 -10.88 38.48
CA SER A 11 -15.82 -9.90 37.41
C SER A 11 -15.32 -10.64 36.17
N ARG A 12 -16.26 -11.23 35.43
CA ARG A 12 -15.99 -11.73 34.08
C ARG A 12 -15.57 -10.53 33.28
N ALA A 13 -14.27 -10.32 33.17
CA ALA A 13 -13.65 -9.42 32.22
C ALA A 13 -14.12 -9.86 30.84
N ARG A 14 -15.22 -9.26 30.39
CA ARG A 14 -15.83 -9.49 29.09
C ARG A 14 -14.77 -9.02 28.10
N ARG A 15 -13.96 -9.95 27.58
CA ARG A 15 -12.97 -9.70 26.53
C ARG A 15 -13.66 -8.81 25.50
N ARG A 16 -13.29 -7.53 25.46
CA ARG A 16 -13.84 -6.54 24.54
C ARG A 16 -13.39 -6.96 23.16
N ARG A 17 -14.13 -7.87 22.52
CA ARG A 17 -13.94 -8.16 21.10
C ARG A 17 -14.11 -6.81 20.39
N PRO A 18 -13.14 -6.35 19.58
CA PRO A 18 -13.37 -5.18 18.76
C PRO A 18 -14.58 -5.50 17.88
N SER A 19 -15.66 -4.75 18.04
CA SER A 19 -16.82 -4.96 17.18
C SER A 19 -16.51 -4.35 15.83
N LEU A 20 -16.87 -5.05 14.74
CA LEU A 20 -16.73 -4.54 13.37
C LEU A 20 -17.32 -3.12 13.23
N ARG A 21 -18.40 -2.85 13.98
CA ARG A 21 -19.03 -1.52 14.05
C ARG A 21 -18.10 -0.44 14.60
N ARG A 22 -17.30 -0.74 15.63
CA ARG A 22 -16.32 0.21 16.19
C ARG A 22 -15.19 0.49 15.22
N LEU A 23 -14.70 -0.53 14.52
CA LEU A 23 -13.68 -0.37 13.50
C LEU A 23 -14.20 0.48 12.33
N ALA A 24 -15.39 0.17 11.83
CA ALA A 24 -16.03 0.93 10.76
C ALA A 24 -16.26 2.40 11.16
N ALA A 25 -16.73 2.64 12.40
CA ALA A 25 -16.91 3.99 12.92
C ALA A 25 -15.57 4.74 13.05
N TRP A 26 -14.52 4.08 13.54
CA TRP A 26 -13.19 4.66 13.64
C TRP A 26 -12.60 4.98 12.27
N LEU A 27 -12.74 4.09 11.29
CA LEU A 27 -12.30 4.32 9.90
C LEU A 27 -13.03 5.51 9.29
N ALA A 28 -14.36 5.55 9.42
CA ALA A 28 -15.16 6.65 8.89
C ALA A 28 -14.82 8.00 9.53
N ALA A 29 -14.58 8.01 10.86
CA ALA A 29 -14.15 9.21 11.57
C ALA A 29 -12.75 9.66 11.11
N SER A 30 -11.79 8.72 11.05
CA SER A 30 -10.42 9.01 10.63
C SER A 30 -10.33 9.48 9.18
N ALA A 31 -11.14 8.91 8.29
CA ALA A 31 -11.23 9.31 6.88
C ALA A 31 -11.89 10.67 6.68
N SER A 32 -12.63 11.18 7.68
CA SER A 32 -13.31 12.49 7.60
C SER A 32 -12.51 13.61 8.27
N ASP A 33 -11.59 13.26 9.17
CA ASP A 33 -10.76 14.23 9.89
C ASP A 33 -9.50 14.61 9.09
N HIS A 34 -9.35 15.91 8.80
CA HIS A 34 -8.19 16.48 8.11
C HIS A 34 -6.83 16.13 8.73
N LYS A 35 -6.75 15.90 10.05
CA LYS A 35 -5.48 15.55 10.73
C LYS A 35 -5.17 14.06 10.64
N ALA A 36 -6.19 13.21 10.75
CA ALA A 36 -6.04 11.76 10.72
C ALA A 36 -5.98 11.18 9.30
N ALA A 37 -6.68 11.81 8.34
CA ALA A 37 -6.82 11.29 6.98
C ALA A 37 -5.49 11.09 6.23
N PRO A 38 -4.49 12.01 6.29
CA PRO A 38 -3.20 11.78 5.65
C PRO A 38 -2.52 10.51 6.16
N TRP A 39 -2.49 10.31 7.47
CA TRP A 39 -1.88 9.14 8.10
C TRP A 39 -2.65 7.85 7.80
N LEU A 40 -3.98 7.92 7.76
CA LEU A 40 -4.82 6.79 7.36
C LEU A 40 -4.51 6.36 5.93
N VAL A 41 -4.42 7.31 4.99
CA VAL A 41 -4.18 7.03 3.56
C VAL A 41 -2.77 6.54 3.33
N ILE A 42 -1.76 7.18 3.92
CA ILE A 42 -0.36 6.74 3.83
C ILE A 42 -0.23 5.34 4.43
N GLY A 43 -0.77 5.12 5.64
CA GLY A 43 -0.75 3.82 6.28
C GLY A 43 -1.45 2.74 5.45
N PHE A 44 -2.60 3.06 4.86
CA PHE A 44 -3.31 2.16 3.94
C PHE A 44 -2.48 1.84 2.69
N ALA A 45 -1.92 2.85 2.02
CA ALA A 45 -1.10 2.66 0.83
C ALA A 45 0.17 1.86 1.11
N THR A 46 0.84 2.12 2.24
CA THR A 46 2.00 1.35 2.68
C THR A 46 1.63 -0.10 3.00
N ALA A 47 0.55 -0.33 3.75
CA ALA A 47 0.08 -1.68 4.07
C ALA A 47 -0.30 -2.45 2.80
N HIS A 48 -0.97 -1.79 1.86
CA HIS A 48 -1.32 -2.35 0.55
C HIS A 48 -0.07 -2.74 -0.24
N ALA A 49 0.91 -1.84 -0.34
CA ALA A 49 2.16 -2.10 -1.05
C ALA A 49 2.92 -3.29 -0.44
N VAL A 50 3.11 -3.29 0.89
CA VAL A 50 3.82 -4.35 1.60
C VAL A 50 3.10 -5.70 1.46
N LEU A 51 1.77 -5.72 1.66
CA LEU A 51 0.97 -6.93 1.50
C LEU A 51 1.09 -7.50 0.09
N TRP A 52 0.95 -6.66 -0.93
CA TRP A 52 1.06 -7.12 -2.32
C TRP A 52 2.47 -7.56 -2.69
N THR A 53 3.51 -6.92 -2.15
CA THR A 53 4.89 -7.40 -2.31
C THR A 53 5.02 -8.83 -1.78
N PHE A 54 4.55 -9.12 -0.57
CA PHE A 54 4.58 -10.48 -0.02
C PHE A 54 3.77 -11.46 -0.85
N ILE A 55 2.56 -11.09 -1.28
CA ILE A 55 1.72 -11.94 -2.13
C ILE A 55 2.46 -12.29 -3.43
N LEU A 56 3.07 -11.30 -4.09
CA LEU A 56 3.77 -11.48 -5.37
C LEU A 56 5.02 -12.33 -5.25
N ILE A 57 5.82 -12.13 -4.20
CA ILE A 57 6.99 -12.98 -3.90
C ILE A 57 6.58 -14.45 -3.85
N ASN A 58 5.45 -14.76 -3.21
CA ASN A 58 4.97 -16.14 -3.08
C ASN A 58 4.32 -16.66 -4.37
N LEU A 59 3.47 -15.87 -5.03
CA LEU A 59 2.77 -16.28 -6.24
C LEU A 59 3.69 -16.42 -7.46
N LYS A 60 4.84 -15.72 -7.47
CA LYS A 60 5.77 -15.67 -8.59
C LYS A 60 7.16 -16.21 -8.28
N ALA A 61 7.33 -16.93 -7.18
CA ALA A 61 8.61 -17.49 -6.77
C ALA A 61 9.29 -18.39 -7.83
N ALA A 62 8.51 -18.98 -8.74
CA ALA A 62 9.01 -19.85 -9.82
C ALA A 62 8.98 -19.18 -11.20
N GLN A 63 8.78 -17.85 -11.27
CA GLN A 63 8.73 -17.09 -12.51
C GLN A 63 9.80 -16.02 -12.51
N ASP A 64 10.43 -15.81 -13.65
CA ASP A 64 11.33 -14.67 -13.81
C ASP A 64 10.57 -13.35 -13.69
N VAL A 65 11.33 -12.29 -13.35
CA VAL A 65 10.80 -10.92 -13.29
C VAL A 65 10.21 -10.52 -14.65
N HIS A 66 9.18 -9.68 -14.63
CA HIS A 66 8.57 -9.21 -15.86
C HIS A 66 9.57 -8.41 -16.71
N MET A 67 9.49 -8.57 -18.04
CA MET A 67 10.41 -7.92 -18.98
C MET A 67 10.46 -6.39 -18.83
N ASP A 68 9.33 -5.73 -18.59
CA ASP A 68 9.27 -4.27 -18.40
C ASP A 68 10.04 -3.81 -17.15
N VAL A 69 10.09 -4.63 -16.09
CA VAL A 69 10.90 -4.33 -14.90
C VAL A 69 12.39 -4.44 -15.21
N ALA A 70 12.79 -5.48 -15.95
CA ALA A 70 14.17 -5.68 -16.37
C ALA A 70 14.63 -4.54 -17.32
N GLU A 71 13.74 -4.09 -18.20
CA GLU A 71 13.98 -2.96 -19.08
C GLU A 71 14.15 -1.65 -18.28
N ALA A 72 13.26 -1.39 -17.32
CA ALA A 72 13.39 -0.22 -16.45
C ALA A 72 14.68 -0.25 -15.61
N PHE A 73 15.11 -1.43 -15.15
CA PHE A 73 16.40 -1.61 -14.50
C PHE A 73 17.57 -1.25 -15.42
N ALA A 74 17.54 -1.73 -16.67
CA ALA A 74 18.57 -1.44 -17.67
C ALA A 74 18.65 0.06 -18.01
N TRP A 75 17.49 0.73 -18.14
CA TRP A 75 17.41 2.18 -18.27
C TRP A 75 18.02 2.89 -17.05
N GLY A 76 17.68 2.42 -15.84
CA GLY A 76 18.19 2.94 -14.57
C GLY A 76 19.71 2.86 -14.40
N GLN A 77 20.42 2.08 -15.20
CA GLN A 77 21.89 2.07 -15.18
C GLN A 77 22.51 3.28 -15.90
N LYS A 78 21.77 3.94 -16.79
CA LYS A 78 22.30 5.01 -17.66
C LYS A 78 21.83 6.42 -17.30
N PHE A 79 20.73 6.57 -16.56
CA PHE A 79 20.16 7.88 -16.16
C PHE A 79 20.04 8.88 -17.32
N GLN A 80 19.61 8.42 -18.49
CA GLN A 80 19.39 9.25 -19.67
C GLN A 80 18.11 10.10 -19.53
N LEU A 81 17.97 11.14 -20.35
CA LEU A 81 16.78 11.98 -20.42
C LEU A 81 15.64 11.38 -21.27
N GLY A 82 15.83 10.18 -21.82
CA GLY A 82 14.83 9.41 -22.54
C GLY A 82 15.39 8.05 -22.99
N TYR A 83 14.52 7.06 -23.14
CA TYR A 83 14.91 5.66 -23.42
C TYR A 83 14.15 5.07 -24.62
N GLY A 84 14.16 5.78 -25.74
CA GLY A 84 13.37 5.41 -26.92
C GLY A 84 11.94 5.96 -26.80
N LYS A 85 10.94 5.08 -26.66
CA LYS A 85 9.52 5.48 -26.60
C LYS A 85 9.08 6.05 -25.24
N HIS A 86 9.91 5.93 -24.20
CA HIS A 86 9.53 6.30 -22.83
C HIS A 86 10.28 7.51 -22.26
N PRO A 87 9.58 8.38 -21.49
CA PRO A 87 10.21 9.40 -20.65
C PRO A 87 11.13 8.79 -19.57
N PRO A 88 12.06 9.59 -19.01
CA PRO A 88 13.16 9.05 -18.20
C PRO A 88 12.77 8.61 -16.78
N LEU A 89 11.62 9.05 -16.28
CA LEU A 89 11.25 8.94 -14.87
C LEU A 89 11.24 7.49 -14.36
N ALA A 90 10.63 6.55 -15.09
CA ALA A 90 10.56 5.15 -14.68
C ALA A 90 11.96 4.53 -14.53
N GLY A 91 12.84 4.78 -15.51
CA GLY A 91 14.24 4.34 -15.44
C GLY A 91 14.99 4.97 -14.27
N TRP A 92 14.82 6.27 -14.02
CA TRP A 92 15.49 6.94 -12.88
C TRP A 92 15.06 6.39 -11.53
N VAL A 93 13.75 6.16 -11.35
CA VAL A 93 13.20 5.60 -10.11
C VAL A 93 13.74 4.18 -9.90
N ALA A 94 13.72 3.33 -10.94
CA ALA A 94 14.31 2.00 -10.86
C ALA A 94 15.82 2.05 -10.55
N GLY A 95 16.57 2.92 -11.23
CA GLY A 95 18.00 3.09 -11.00
C GLY A 95 18.34 3.51 -9.57
N LEU A 96 17.60 4.47 -9.00
CA LEU A 96 17.79 4.88 -7.60
C LEU A 96 17.40 3.76 -6.63
N TRP A 97 16.32 3.04 -6.90
CA TRP A 97 15.86 1.93 -6.08
C TRP A 97 16.92 0.82 -5.97
N PHE A 98 17.45 0.35 -7.09
CA PHE A 98 18.46 -0.72 -7.11
C PHE A 98 19.87 -0.27 -6.71
N ARG A 99 20.08 1.01 -6.40
CA ARG A 99 21.27 1.46 -5.65
C ARG A 99 21.13 1.23 -4.14
N MET A 100 19.90 1.18 -3.62
CA MET A 100 19.62 0.99 -2.19
C MET A 100 19.26 -0.47 -1.87
N PHE A 101 18.64 -1.17 -2.81
CA PHE A 101 18.19 -2.55 -2.66
C PHE A 101 18.95 -3.50 -3.60
N PRO A 102 19.12 -4.78 -3.24
CA PRO A 102 19.80 -5.73 -4.11
C PRO A 102 19.00 -6.00 -5.39
N VAL A 103 19.70 -6.40 -6.45
CA VAL A 103 19.09 -6.88 -7.69
C VAL A 103 18.53 -8.28 -7.45
N ALA A 104 17.29 -8.34 -6.98
CA ALA A 104 16.57 -9.56 -6.65
C ALA A 104 15.07 -9.40 -6.93
N ASP A 105 14.37 -10.50 -7.18
CA ASP A 105 12.95 -10.48 -7.58
C ASP A 105 12.05 -9.82 -6.55
N TRP A 106 12.31 -10.05 -5.26
CA TRP A 106 11.55 -9.40 -4.18
C TRP A 106 11.70 -7.88 -4.21
N ALA A 107 12.90 -7.38 -4.56
CA ALA A 107 13.19 -5.95 -4.63
C ALA A 107 12.52 -5.33 -5.86
N ALA A 108 12.42 -6.06 -6.96
CA ALA A 108 11.64 -5.69 -8.14
C ALA A 108 10.13 -5.57 -7.82
N TYR A 109 9.54 -6.55 -7.14
CA TYR A 109 8.14 -6.46 -6.73
C TYR A 109 7.90 -5.36 -5.70
N ALA A 110 8.85 -5.13 -4.78
CA ALA A 110 8.80 -4.04 -3.83
C ALA A 110 8.84 -2.67 -4.53
N LEU A 111 9.69 -2.48 -5.54
CA LEU A 111 9.74 -1.27 -6.37
C LEU A 111 8.38 -0.99 -7.02
N ALA A 112 7.80 -2.00 -7.67
CA ALA A 112 6.53 -1.87 -8.37
C ALA A 112 5.40 -1.48 -7.40
N MET A 113 5.31 -2.17 -6.25
CA MET A 113 4.28 -1.91 -5.25
C MET A 113 4.49 -0.58 -4.51
N ALA A 114 5.73 -0.17 -4.28
CA ALA A 114 6.03 1.14 -3.70
C ALA A 114 5.61 2.28 -4.64
N THR A 115 5.91 2.16 -5.94
CA THR A 115 5.50 3.14 -6.95
C THR A 115 3.99 3.25 -7.04
N LEU A 116 3.30 2.12 -7.02
CA LEU A 116 1.84 2.03 -6.98
C LEU A 116 1.26 2.66 -5.70
N GLY A 117 1.85 2.37 -4.54
CA GLY A 117 1.47 2.97 -3.26
C GLY A 117 1.61 4.49 -3.27
N CYS A 118 2.70 5.03 -3.83
CA CYS A 118 2.86 6.46 -4.08
C CYS A 118 1.75 6.99 -5.00
N GLY A 119 1.40 6.25 -6.05
CA GLY A 119 0.28 6.56 -6.95
C GLY A 119 -1.06 6.69 -6.20
N LEU A 120 -1.37 5.78 -5.27
CA LEU A 120 -2.58 5.87 -4.44
C LEU A 120 -2.63 7.17 -3.62
N VAL A 121 -1.51 7.57 -3.01
CA VAL A 121 -1.41 8.82 -2.24
C VAL A 121 -1.56 10.04 -3.15
N ILE A 122 -0.95 10.04 -4.33
CA ILE A 122 -1.09 11.13 -5.32
C ILE A 122 -2.55 11.24 -5.80
N CYS A 123 -3.19 10.11 -6.13
CA CYS A 123 -4.60 10.08 -6.51
C CYS A 123 -5.51 10.63 -5.40
N TRP A 124 -5.20 10.34 -4.13
CA TRP A 124 -5.91 10.92 -3.00
C TRP A 124 -5.75 12.44 -2.94
N LEU A 125 -4.53 12.97 -3.06
CA LEU A 125 -4.26 14.41 -3.08
C LEU A 125 -4.99 15.12 -4.22
N ILE A 126 -5.08 14.47 -5.39
CA ILE A 126 -5.86 14.97 -6.53
C ILE A 126 -7.36 14.92 -6.21
N ALA A 127 -7.86 13.82 -5.64
CA ALA A 127 -9.27 13.69 -5.28
C ALA A 127 -9.72 14.76 -4.27
N LEU A 128 -8.86 15.14 -3.32
CA LEU A 128 -9.13 16.24 -2.38
C LEU A 128 -9.35 17.60 -3.05
N ARG A 129 -8.94 17.78 -4.31
CA ARG A 129 -9.24 19.01 -5.08
C ARG A 129 -10.68 19.04 -5.60
N VAL A 130 -11.39 17.92 -5.56
CA VAL A 130 -12.71 17.74 -6.17
C VAL A 130 -13.77 17.30 -5.16
N VAL A 131 -13.38 16.52 -4.15
CA VAL A 131 -14.29 15.92 -3.16
C VAL A 131 -13.78 16.07 -1.72
N ASP A 132 -14.67 15.82 -0.75
CA ASP A 132 -14.31 15.80 0.68
C ASP A 132 -13.42 14.60 1.05
N TYR A 133 -12.73 14.70 2.19
CA TYR A 133 -11.78 13.70 2.70
C TYR A 133 -12.34 12.27 2.70
N ARG A 134 -13.59 12.08 3.11
CA ARG A 134 -14.21 10.76 3.20
C ARG A 134 -14.42 10.16 1.81
N ARG A 135 -14.90 10.95 0.86
CA ARG A 135 -15.04 10.53 -0.55
C ARG A 135 -13.69 10.31 -1.22
N ALA A 136 -12.70 11.15 -0.94
CA ALA A 136 -11.34 10.98 -1.45
C ALA A 136 -10.72 9.66 -0.96
N PHE A 137 -10.88 9.31 0.32
CA PHE A 137 -10.44 8.01 0.84
C PHE A 137 -11.19 6.85 0.17
N PHE A 138 -12.49 6.99 -0.07
CA PHE A 138 -13.26 5.98 -0.79
C PHE A 138 -12.72 5.74 -2.22
N VAL A 139 -12.33 6.80 -2.94
CA VAL A 139 -11.66 6.68 -4.26
C VAL A 139 -10.37 5.86 -4.15
N VAL A 140 -9.55 6.09 -3.13
CA VAL A 140 -8.32 5.31 -2.89
C VAL A 140 -8.62 3.82 -2.67
N VAL A 141 -9.65 3.51 -1.89
CA VAL A 141 -10.07 2.11 -1.67
C VAL A 141 -10.52 1.45 -2.97
N LEU A 142 -11.31 2.16 -3.79
CA LEU A 142 -11.73 1.66 -5.10
C LEU A 142 -10.54 1.46 -6.04
N LEU A 143 -9.59 2.40 -6.06
CA LEU A 143 -8.36 2.26 -6.84
C LEU A 143 -7.57 1.05 -6.38
N ALA A 144 -7.38 0.82 -5.07
CA ALA A 144 -6.65 -0.34 -4.57
C ALA A 144 -7.25 -1.71 -4.98
N LEU A 145 -8.54 -1.75 -5.33
CA LEU A 145 -9.19 -2.94 -5.90
C LEU A 145 -9.04 -3.04 -7.41
N TYR A 146 -8.79 -1.93 -8.10
CA TYR A 146 -8.62 -1.89 -9.54
C TYR A 146 -7.37 -2.70 -9.97
N PRO A 147 -7.46 -3.57 -10.99
CA PRO A 147 -6.39 -4.52 -11.32
C PRO A 147 -4.98 -3.91 -11.46
N ILE A 148 -4.88 -2.70 -12.03
CA ILE A 148 -3.59 -2.00 -12.22
C ILE A 148 -2.95 -1.66 -10.86
N PHE A 149 -3.74 -1.23 -9.88
CA PHE A 149 -3.30 -0.94 -8.52
C PHE A 149 -3.29 -2.18 -7.62
N ASN A 150 -3.33 -3.37 -8.21
CA ASN A 150 -3.46 -4.63 -7.51
C ASN A 150 -2.56 -5.66 -8.19
N PHE A 151 -3.09 -6.82 -8.60
CA PHE A 151 -2.31 -7.92 -9.17
C PHE A 151 -1.68 -7.67 -10.55
N LYS A 152 -2.01 -6.60 -11.29
CA LYS A 152 -1.31 -6.26 -12.56
C LYS A 152 -0.15 -5.29 -12.38
N GLY A 153 -0.10 -4.57 -11.26
CA GLY A 153 0.89 -3.50 -11.03
C GLY A 153 2.33 -3.99 -10.94
N PHE A 154 2.55 -5.28 -10.65
CA PHE A 154 3.89 -5.87 -10.50
C PHE A 154 4.76 -5.77 -11.76
N LYS A 155 4.13 -5.55 -12.92
CA LYS A 155 4.82 -5.44 -14.20
C LYS A 155 5.72 -4.21 -14.28
N TYR A 156 5.46 -3.16 -13.48
CA TYR A 156 6.17 -1.88 -13.55
C TYR A 156 6.23 -1.33 -14.98
N ASN A 157 5.16 -1.51 -15.74
CA ASN A 157 5.08 -1.08 -17.12
C ASN A 157 4.79 0.44 -17.20
N PRO A 158 5.59 1.23 -17.94
CA PRO A 158 5.37 2.65 -18.15
C PRO A 158 4.55 3.03 -19.41
N ASP A 159 4.01 2.07 -20.16
CA ASP A 159 3.02 2.26 -21.25
C ASP A 159 1.60 2.48 -20.69
#